data_AF-A0A5S6QG92-F1
#
_entry.id   AF-A0A5S6QG92-F1
#
_cell.length_a   1.000
_cell.length_b   1.000
_cell.length_c   1.000
_cell.angle_alpha   90.00
_cell.angle_beta   90.00
_cell.angle_gamma   90.00
#
_symmetry.space_group_name_H-M   'P 1'
#
loop_
_entity.id
_entity.type
_entity.pdbx_description
1 polymer ?
#
loop_
_entity_poly.entity_id
_entity_poly.type
_entity_poly.pdbx_seq_one_letter_code
_entity_poly.pdbx_strand_id
1 'polypeptide(L)'
;MDAIPLESKLAQLSLLYDDVLTKPWRRPANVLNQVYQDLPVAVAGQLPSHDSLRLIIQRRRRRRQAAPSEPDSAASLVIPPEYQTYGNGEQFLLFGSGVGDSSRILIYGRCSYGSWRAHMTTLFADGTFNFAPRLFAQVYVLLTEREGLVLPILAIQEMWPSFSPPSISMDFEKAAMNAAAATFPGVEIWGCFFHLVRNMKKQLFEEHLMTIYDSDPDFALAAKKIVSLAFVPPEHLDTAAELLWRQLPQELEPIMDWFERTYLGRWNRSGGRRPARFPSQVWSAYQRTLVGSDSDKQLVEAAHR
;
A
#
# COMPACT_ATOMS: atom_id res chain seq x y z
N MET A 1 -37.99 -14.75 -39.82
CA MET A 1 -37.09 -14.55 -38.67
C MET A 1 -37.63 -15.43 -37.57
N ASP A 2 -37.06 -16.63 -37.44
CA ASP A 2 -37.57 -17.64 -36.53
C ASP A 2 -37.30 -17.21 -35.08
N ALA A 3 -38.36 -17.21 -34.27
CA ALA A 3 -38.26 -16.93 -32.85
C ALA A 3 -37.46 -18.05 -32.19
N ILE A 4 -36.34 -17.68 -31.56
CA ILE A 4 -35.53 -18.63 -30.78
C ILE A 4 -36.39 -19.12 -29.60
N PRO A 5 -36.48 -20.44 -29.34
CA PRO A 5 -37.37 -20.99 -28.31
C PRO A 5 -37.05 -20.42 -26.92
N LEU A 6 -38.10 -20.10 -26.16
CA LEU A 6 -38.03 -19.59 -24.77
C LEU A 6 -37.15 -20.47 -23.86
N GLU A 7 -37.07 -21.76 -24.13
CA GLU A 7 -36.23 -22.74 -23.43
C GLU A 7 -34.72 -22.45 -23.56
N SER A 8 -34.26 -21.98 -24.73
CA SER A 8 -32.86 -21.59 -24.95
C SER A 8 -32.46 -20.42 -24.06
N LYS A 9 -33.37 -19.47 -23.85
CA LYS A 9 -33.16 -18.28 -23.02
C LYS A 9 -33.10 -18.63 -21.52
N LEU A 10 -33.90 -19.61 -21.08
CA LEU A 10 -33.92 -20.09 -19.69
C LEU A 10 -32.70 -20.95 -19.35
N ALA A 11 -32.24 -21.81 -20.25
CA ALA A 11 -31.04 -22.63 -20.06
C ALA A 11 -29.76 -21.78 -19.91
N GLN A 12 -29.66 -20.68 -20.67
CA GLN A 12 -28.50 -19.77 -20.61
C GLN A 12 -28.52 -18.86 -19.38
N LEU A 13 -29.70 -18.42 -18.94
CA LEU A 13 -29.85 -17.77 -17.64
C LEU A 13 -29.47 -18.74 -16.52
N SER A 14 -29.76 -20.04 -16.64
CA SER A 14 -29.32 -21.08 -15.70
C SER A 14 -27.79 -21.20 -15.64
N LEU A 15 -27.09 -21.20 -16.78
CA LEU A 15 -25.62 -21.21 -16.83
C LEU A 15 -25.01 -19.96 -16.19
N LEU A 16 -25.56 -18.77 -16.51
CA LEU A 16 -25.19 -17.53 -15.83
C LEU A 16 -25.44 -17.64 -14.32
N TYR A 17 -26.54 -18.28 -13.93
CA TYR A 17 -26.85 -18.49 -12.52
C TYR A 17 -25.88 -19.46 -11.85
N ASP A 18 -25.53 -20.58 -12.45
CA ASP A 18 -24.59 -21.55 -11.87
C ASP A 18 -23.17 -20.99 -11.76
N ASP A 19 -22.68 -20.25 -12.75
CA ASP A 19 -21.32 -19.67 -12.68
C ASP A 19 -21.25 -18.51 -11.68
N VAL A 20 -22.32 -17.72 -11.53
CA VAL A 20 -22.46 -16.70 -10.47
C VAL A 20 -22.50 -17.34 -9.07
N LEU A 21 -23.12 -18.51 -8.96
CA LEU A 21 -23.31 -19.22 -7.69
C LEU A 21 -22.08 -20.01 -7.26
N THR A 22 -21.32 -20.58 -8.19
CA THR A 22 -20.15 -21.43 -7.89
C THR A 22 -18.84 -20.66 -7.80
N LYS A 23 -18.75 -19.45 -8.40
CA LYS A 23 -17.50 -18.65 -8.45
C LYS A 23 -17.73 -17.18 -8.09
N PRO A 24 -18.18 -16.86 -6.85
CA PRO A 24 -18.51 -15.49 -6.45
C PRO A 24 -17.33 -14.51 -6.48
N TRP A 25 -16.09 -14.99 -6.46
CA TRP A 25 -14.86 -14.16 -6.54
C TRP A 25 -14.55 -13.62 -7.94
N ARG A 26 -15.14 -14.16 -9.02
CA ARG A 26 -14.90 -13.64 -10.38
C ARG A 26 -15.51 -12.26 -10.56
N ARG A 27 -14.84 -11.34 -11.27
CA ARG A 27 -15.43 -10.04 -11.62
C ARG A 27 -16.70 -10.26 -12.46
N PRO A 28 -17.80 -9.51 -12.24
CA PRO A 28 -19.04 -9.66 -13.01
C PRO A 28 -18.83 -9.57 -14.52
N ALA A 29 -17.91 -8.71 -14.98
CA ALA A 29 -17.56 -8.58 -16.40
C ALA A 29 -16.96 -9.87 -16.98
N ASN A 30 -16.16 -10.63 -16.21
CA ASN A 30 -15.57 -11.88 -16.68
C ASN A 30 -16.62 -12.98 -16.80
N VAL A 31 -17.58 -13.01 -15.85
CA VAL A 31 -18.71 -13.94 -15.90
C VAL A 31 -19.59 -13.63 -17.11
N LEU A 32 -19.87 -12.36 -17.36
CA LEU A 32 -20.65 -11.93 -18.53
C LEU A 32 -19.93 -12.25 -19.83
N ASN A 33 -18.65 -11.90 -19.97
CA ASN A 33 -17.87 -12.18 -21.19
C ASN A 33 -17.84 -13.66 -21.53
N GLN A 34 -17.70 -14.54 -20.53
CA GLN A 34 -17.73 -15.99 -20.76
C GLN A 34 -19.11 -16.44 -21.28
N VAL A 35 -20.19 -15.94 -20.69
CA VAL A 35 -21.54 -16.24 -21.16
C VAL A 35 -21.78 -15.69 -22.57
N TYR A 36 -21.29 -14.49 -22.90
CA TYR A 36 -21.42 -13.91 -24.23
C TYR A 36 -20.56 -14.61 -25.31
N GLN A 37 -19.44 -15.23 -24.95
CA GLN A 37 -18.60 -15.98 -25.89
C GLN A 37 -19.29 -17.23 -26.45
N ASP A 38 -20.14 -17.87 -25.65
CA ASP A 38 -20.83 -19.11 -26.02
C ASP A 38 -22.23 -18.87 -26.64
N LEU A 39 -22.60 -17.61 -26.91
CA LEU A 39 -23.93 -17.22 -27.36
C LEU A 39 -24.00 -16.91 -28.86
N PRO A 40 -24.98 -17.48 -29.59
CA PRO A 40 -25.30 -17.00 -30.94
C PRO A 40 -25.73 -15.53 -30.92
N VAL A 41 -25.30 -14.75 -31.92
CA VAL A 41 -25.55 -13.29 -32.03
C VAL A 41 -27.04 -12.93 -31.89
N ALA A 42 -27.92 -13.75 -32.48
CA ALA A 42 -29.36 -13.55 -32.41
C ALA A 42 -29.94 -13.71 -30.99
N VAL A 43 -29.27 -14.47 -30.12
CA VAL A 43 -29.63 -14.63 -28.70
C VAL A 43 -29.05 -13.51 -27.84
N ALA A 44 -27.80 -13.10 -28.12
CA ALA A 44 -27.15 -11.99 -27.43
C ALA A 44 -27.95 -10.68 -27.56
N GLY A 45 -28.56 -10.44 -28.73
CA GLY A 45 -29.44 -9.28 -28.96
C GLY A 45 -30.76 -9.30 -28.20
N GLN A 46 -31.15 -10.42 -27.59
CA GLN A 46 -32.37 -10.55 -26.79
C GLN A 46 -32.12 -10.53 -25.27
N LEU A 47 -30.86 -10.47 -24.85
CA LEU A 47 -30.50 -10.38 -23.44
C LEU A 47 -30.73 -8.95 -22.90
N PRO A 48 -30.99 -8.80 -21.60
CA PRO A 48 -30.96 -7.49 -20.95
C PRO A 48 -29.61 -6.80 -21.16
N SER A 49 -29.57 -5.48 -21.02
CA SER A 49 -28.32 -4.74 -21.13
C SER A 49 -27.25 -5.28 -20.17
N HIS A 50 -25.99 -5.13 -20.57
CA HIS A 50 -24.84 -5.56 -19.77
C HIS A 50 -24.88 -4.99 -18.34
N ASP A 51 -25.35 -3.75 -18.16
CA ASP A 51 -25.54 -3.13 -16.85
C ASP A 51 -26.65 -3.79 -16.02
N SER A 52 -27.76 -4.17 -16.66
CA SER A 52 -28.86 -4.88 -16.00
C SER A 52 -28.40 -6.26 -15.50
N LEU A 53 -27.67 -7.00 -16.34
CA LEU A 53 -27.11 -8.29 -15.94
C LEU A 53 -26.07 -8.14 -14.83
N ARG A 54 -25.20 -7.12 -14.90
CA ARG A 54 -24.26 -6.78 -13.82
C ARG A 54 -24.97 -6.51 -12.50
N LEU A 55 -26.07 -5.74 -12.52
CA LEU A 55 -26.88 -5.47 -11.33
C LEU A 55 -27.56 -6.72 -10.78
N ILE A 56 -28.05 -7.62 -11.65
CA ILE A 56 -28.64 -8.91 -11.26
C ILE A 56 -27.58 -9.77 -10.54
N ILE A 57 -26.37 -9.88 -11.11
CA ILE A 57 -25.24 -10.60 -10.50
C ILE A 57 -24.92 -10.00 -9.13
N GLN A 58 -24.79 -8.67 -9.04
CA GLN A 58 -24.50 -7.98 -7.79
C GLN A 58 -25.59 -8.20 -6.73
N ARG A 59 -26.87 -8.09 -7.10
CA ARG A 59 -28.00 -8.32 -6.17
C ARG A 59 -28.03 -9.75 -5.65
N ARG A 60 -27.77 -10.74 -6.51
CA ARG A 60 -27.71 -12.15 -6.10
C ARG A 60 -26.52 -12.43 -5.19
N ARG A 61 -25.33 -11.89 -5.50
CA ARG A 61 -24.16 -11.99 -4.62
C ARG A 61 -24.47 -11.39 -3.25
N ARG A 62 -25.04 -10.18 -3.19
CA ARG A 62 -25.47 -9.56 -1.93
C ARG A 62 -26.52 -10.39 -1.16
N ARG A 63 -27.42 -11.09 -1.85
CA ARG A 63 -28.42 -11.98 -1.20
C ARG A 63 -27.82 -13.27 -0.62
N ARG A 64 -26.77 -13.83 -1.24
CA ARG A 64 -26.18 -15.12 -0.84
C ARG A 64 -24.95 -14.96 0.05
N GLN A 65 -24.15 -13.92 -0.19
CA GLN A 65 -23.07 -13.44 0.66
C GLN A 65 -23.57 -12.19 1.40
N ALA A 66 -24.70 -12.29 2.09
CA ALA A 66 -25.13 -11.20 2.96
C ALA A 66 -24.03 -11.04 4.02
N ALA A 67 -23.10 -10.12 3.77
CA ALA A 67 -22.11 -9.74 4.76
C ALA A 67 -22.90 -9.40 6.02
N PRO A 68 -22.44 -9.88 7.20
CA PRO A 68 -23.08 -9.50 8.45
C PRO A 68 -23.27 -7.99 8.51
N SER A 69 -24.34 -7.55 9.17
CA SER A 69 -24.50 -6.13 9.48
C SER A 69 -23.21 -5.62 10.15
N GLU A 70 -22.76 -4.45 9.74
CA GLU A 70 -21.60 -3.82 10.38
C GLU A 70 -21.88 -3.69 11.88
N PRO A 71 -20.98 -4.17 12.76
CA PRO A 71 -21.20 -4.09 14.19
C PRO A 71 -21.11 -2.66 14.69
N ASP A 72 -21.73 -2.41 15.85
CA ASP A 72 -21.74 -1.08 16.48
C ASP A 72 -20.35 -0.66 16.96
N SER A 73 -19.53 -1.64 17.37
CA SER A 73 -18.18 -1.42 17.89
C SER A 73 -17.20 -2.52 17.46
N ALA A 74 -15.90 -2.17 17.49
CA ALA A 74 -14.82 -3.13 17.24
C ALA A 74 -14.82 -4.29 18.26
N ALA A 75 -15.18 -4.02 19.52
CA ALA A 75 -15.30 -5.02 20.57
C ALA A 75 -16.38 -6.06 20.27
N SER A 76 -17.49 -5.66 19.64
CA SER A 76 -18.58 -6.56 19.23
C SER A 76 -18.33 -7.29 17.91
N LEU A 77 -17.22 -7.02 17.21
CA LEU A 77 -16.93 -7.61 15.92
C LEU A 77 -16.57 -9.09 16.06
N VAL A 78 -17.51 -9.93 15.61
CA VAL A 78 -17.31 -11.36 15.37
C VAL A 78 -16.92 -11.55 13.91
N ILE A 79 -15.83 -12.28 13.65
CA ILE A 79 -15.40 -12.60 12.28
C ILE A 79 -15.95 -13.97 11.89
N PRO A 80 -16.90 -14.05 10.94
CA PRO A 80 -17.41 -15.33 10.45
C PRO A 80 -16.29 -16.26 9.93
N PRO A 81 -16.41 -17.59 10.09
CA PRO A 81 -15.41 -18.57 9.65
C PRO A 81 -15.00 -18.43 8.18
N GLU A 82 -15.92 -18.04 7.31
CA GLU A 82 -15.68 -17.82 5.88
C GLU A 82 -14.71 -16.67 5.58
N TYR A 83 -14.53 -15.72 6.51
CA TYR A 83 -13.55 -14.63 6.38
C TYR A 83 -12.22 -14.94 7.09
N GLN A 84 -12.12 -16.11 7.74
CA GLN A 84 -10.91 -16.54 8.42
C GLN A 84 -9.99 -17.36 7.52
N THR A 85 -10.47 -17.81 6.36
CA THR A 85 -9.72 -18.64 5.42
C THR A 85 -9.62 -18.01 4.03
N TYR A 86 -8.60 -18.40 3.26
CA TYR A 86 -8.34 -17.93 1.90
C TYR A 86 -8.23 -19.12 0.93
N GLY A 87 -8.89 -19.01 -0.22
CA GLY A 87 -8.78 -19.97 -1.32
C GLY A 87 -9.17 -21.39 -0.91
N ASN A 88 -8.21 -22.31 -0.92
CA ASN A 88 -8.37 -23.74 -0.63
C ASN A 88 -8.49 -24.06 0.88
N GLY A 89 -8.96 -23.12 1.70
CA GLY A 89 -9.09 -23.28 3.15
C GLY A 89 -7.82 -22.96 3.95
N GLU A 90 -6.84 -22.28 3.35
CA GLU A 90 -5.67 -21.80 4.07
C GLU A 90 -6.09 -20.79 5.15
N GLN A 91 -5.55 -20.90 6.36
CA GLN A 91 -5.78 -19.90 7.41
C GLN A 91 -5.28 -18.53 6.96
N PHE A 92 -6.18 -17.54 7.00
CA PHE A 92 -5.95 -16.18 6.51
C PHE A 92 -6.05 -15.12 7.60
N LEU A 93 -7.01 -15.24 8.51
CA LEU A 93 -6.99 -14.46 9.75
C LEU A 93 -6.02 -15.15 10.71
N LEU A 94 -4.83 -14.58 10.88
CA LEU A 94 -3.73 -15.22 11.60
C LEU A 94 -3.71 -14.83 13.08
N PHE A 95 -4.17 -13.62 13.39
CA PHE A 95 -4.32 -13.17 14.77
C PHE A 95 -5.56 -12.27 14.92
N GLY A 96 -6.21 -12.37 16.07
CA GLY A 96 -7.27 -11.45 16.48
C GLY A 96 -7.32 -11.36 18.00
N SER A 97 -7.34 -10.15 18.56
CA SER A 97 -7.27 -9.89 20.01
C SER A 97 -8.46 -10.40 20.87
N GLY A 98 -9.38 -11.18 20.31
CA GLY A 98 -10.66 -11.58 20.93
C GLY A 98 -11.83 -10.55 20.90
N VAL A 99 -13.06 -11.06 20.98
CA VAL A 99 -14.28 -10.26 21.17
C VAL A 99 -14.24 -9.63 22.57
N GLY A 100 -14.71 -8.40 22.70
CA GLY A 100 -14.67 -7.61 23.94
C GLY A 100 -13.51 -6.63 24.03
N ASP A 101 -12.51 -6.73 23.16
CA ASP A 101 -11.42 -5.77 23.07
C ASP A 101 -11.84 -4.51 22.29
N SER A 102 -11.91 -3.37 22.98
CA SER A 102 -12.22 -2.06 22.37
C SER A 102 -11.13 -1.58 21.42
N SER A 103 -9.89 -2.03 21.61
CA SER A 103 -8.72 -1.72 20.78
C SER A 103 -8.41 -2.89 19.84
N ARG A 104 -9.46 -3.44 19.23
CA ARG A 104 -9.42 -4.64 18.39
C ARG A 104 -8.25 -4.59 17.40
N ILE A 105 -7.40 -5.61 17.44
CA ILE A 105 -6.36 -5.84 16.44
C ILE A 105 -6.71 -7.11 15.68
N LEU A 106 -6.75 -7.01 14.34
CA LEU A 106 -6.90 -8.13 13.43
C LEU A 106 -5.69 -8.15 12.52
N ILE A 107 -5.13 -9.33 12.31
CA ILE A 107 -3.97 -9.50 11.45
C ILE A 107 -4.23 -10.60 10.45
N TYR A 108 -4.19 -10.21 9.19
CA TYR A 108 -4.40 -11.08 8.05
C TYR A 108 -3.07 -11.38 7.35
N GLY A 109 -2.96 -12.58 6.80
CA GLY A 109 -1.79 -12.98 6.02
C GLY A 109 -1.92 -14.44 5.60
N ARG A 110 -0.89 -14.97 4.96
CA ARG A 110 -0.88 -16.36 4.47
C ARG A 110 0.20 -17.14 5.19
N CYS A 111 -0.19 -18.11 6.02
CA CYS A 111 0.76 -18.92 6.78
C CYS A 111 1.75 -19.66 5.86
N SER A 112 1.29 -20.07 4.66
CA SER A 112 2.13 -20.72 3.64
C SER A 112 3.33 -19.88 3.21
N TYR A 113 3.29 -18.55 3.39
CA TYR A 113 4.38 -17.67 3.00
C TYR A 113 5.65 -17.88 3.83
N GLY A 114 5.51 -18.51 5.00
CA GLY A 114 6.65 -18.86 5.86
C GLY A 114 7.63 -19.81 5.19
N SER A 115 7.18 -20.62 4.24
CA SER A 115 8.03 -21.58 3.52
C SER A 115 9.14 -20.92 2.69
N TRP A 116 8.95 -19.66 2.29
CA TRP A 116 9.88 -18.91 1.46
C TRP A 116 10.32 -17.60 2.11
N ARG A 117 10.11 -17.45 3.42
CA ARG A 117 10.49 -16.25 4.19
C ARG A 117 11.97 -15.88 4.04
N ALA A 118 12.85 -16.87 3.81
CA ALA A 118 14.29 -16.64 3.60
C ALA A 118 14.60 -15.85 2.30
N HIS A 119 13.65 -15.78 1.36
CA HIS A 119 13.78 -15.00 0.13
C HIS A 119 13.24 -13.57 0.27
N MET A 120 12.62 -13.21 1.40
CA MET A 120 12.10 -11.86 1.63
C MET A 120 13.25 -10.94 2.08
N THR A 121 13.97 -10.36 1.13
CA THR A 121 15.16 -9.53 1.40
C THR A 121 14.82 -8.10 1.84
N THR A 122 13.72 -7.58 1.30
CA THR A 122 13.23 -6.23 1.60
C THR A 122 11.75 -6.29 1.91
N LEU A 123 11.39 -5.71 3.04
CA LEU A 123 10.02 -5.43 3.39
C LEU A 123 9.64 -4.02 3.02
N PHE A 124 8.40 -3.81 2.60
CA PHE A 124 7.80 -2.50 2.44
C PHE A 124 6.68 -2.37 3.46
N ALA A 125 6.71 -1.31 4.25
CA ALA A 125 5.70 -1.08 5.27
C ALA A 125 5.02 0.26 5.03
N ASP A 126 3.69 0.21 4.95
CA ASP A 126 2.88 1.39 4.71
C ASP A 126 1.58 1.32 5.52
N GLY A 127 1.14 2.49 5.97
CA GLY A 127 -0.05 2.65 6.78
C GLY A 127 -0.98 3.68 6.16
N THR A 128 -2.26 3.35 6.04
CA THR A 128 -3.28 4.27 5.54
C THR A 128 -4.44 4.42 6.52
N PHE A 129 -4.77 5.68 6.80
CA PHE A 129 -5.93 6.07 7.61
C PHE A 129 -7.19 6.23 6.74
N ASN A 130 -7.03 6.61 5.47
CA ASN A 130 -8.14 7.01 4.60
C ASN A 130 -9.07 5.86 4.21
N PHE A 131 -8.55 4.62 4.22
CA PHE A 131 -9.30 3.41 3.86
C PHE A 131 -9.54 2.49 5.06
N ALA A 132 -9.21 2.95 6.28
CA ALA A 132 -9.48 2.17 7.47
C ALA A 132 -10.99 1.98 7.64
N PRO A 133 -11.48 0.75 7.88
CA PRO A 133 -12.89 0.54 8.21
C PRO A 133 -13.25 1.39 9.42
N ARG A 134 -14.50 1.88 9.49
CA ARG A 134 -14.98 2.80 10.55
C ARG A 134 -14.62 2.38 11.98
N LEU A 135 -14.55 1.07 12.23
CA LEU A 135 -14.27 0.49 13.54
C LEU A 135 -12.77 0.43 13.89
N PHE A 136 -11.88 0.75 12.95
CA PHE A 136 -10.42 0.68 13.13
C PHE A 136 -9.78 2.02 12.80
N ALA A 137 -8.70 2.36 13.51
CA ALA A 137 -8.00 3.62 13.30
C ALA A 137 -7.17 3.65 12.02
N GLN A 138 -6.57 2.52 11.64
CA GLN A 138 -5.62 2.44 10.54
C GLN A 138 -5.62 1.04 9.92
N VAL A 139 -5.33 0.96 8.63
CA VAL A 139 -4.89 -0.27 7.97
C VAL A 139 -3.39 -0.16 7.74
N TYR A 140 -2.64 -1.14 8.23
CA TYR A 140 -1.20 -1.21 8.07
C TYR A 140 -0.84 -2.47 7.30
N VAL A 141 0.03 -2.34 6.30
CA VAL A 141 0.37 -3.42 5.39
C VAL A 141 1.88 -3.62 5.39
N LEU A 142 2.29 -4.87 5.55
CA LEU A 142 3.65 -5.32 5.28
C LEU A 142 3.64 -6.04 3.95
N LEU A 143 4.54 -5.66 3.06
CA LEU A 143 4.66 -6.18 1.71
C LEU A 143 6.09 -6.68 1.50
N THR A 144 6.27 -7.61 0.57
CA THR A 144 7.59 -8.01 0.07
C THR A 144 7.50 -8.29 -1.41
N GLU A 145 8.62 -8.16 -2.11
CA GLU A 145 8.72 -8.52 -3.52
C GLU A 145 9.09 -9.99 -3.67
N ARG A 146 8.42 -10.67 -4.60
CA ARG A 146 8.82 -11.99 -5.06
C ARG A 146 8.52 -12.12 -6.54
N GLU A 147 9.56 -12.42 -7.34
CA GLU A 147 9.42 -12.66 -8.79
C GLU A 147 8.72 -11.49 -9.51
N GLY A 148 9.02 -10.24 -9.12
CA GLY A 148 8.40 -9.05 -9.68
C GLY A 148 6.97 -8.74 -9.17
N LEU A 149 6.44 -9.53 -8.24
CA LEU A 149 5.14 -9.30 -7.61
C LEU A 149 5.31 -8.78 -6.18
N VAL A 150 4.56 -7.74 -5.83
CA VAL A 150 4.42 -7.26 -4.44
C VAL A 150 3.33 -8.06 -3.75
N LEU A 151 3.68 -8.76 -2.69
CA LEU A 151 2.76 -9.61 -1.95
C LEU A 151 2.58 -9.10 -0.52
N PRO A 152 1.35 -8.97 0.00
CA PRO A 152 1.13 -8.70 1.40
C PRO A 152 1.54 -9.93 2.22
N ILE A 153 2.36 -9.69 3.22
CA ILE A 153 2.86 -10.71 4.12
C ILE A 153 2.42 -10.43 5.54
N LEU A 154 2.52 -11.47 6.35
CA LEU A 154 2.55 -11.31 7.78
C LEU A 154 3.95 -11.63 8.30
N ALA A 155 4.51 -10.71 9.07
CA ALA A 155 5.78 -10.92 9.76
C ALA A 155 5.61 -10.64 11.26
N ILE A 156 4.92 -11.53 11.97
CA ILE A 156 4.97 -11.55 13.43
C ILE A 156 6.03 -12.56 13.82
N GLN A 157 6.98 -12.16 14.68
CA GLN A 157 7.99 -13.08 15.23
C GLN A 157 7.35 -14.33 15.84
N GLU A 158 6.18 -14.23 16.47
CA GLU A 158 5.46 -15.37 17.02
C GLU A 158 5.14 -16.45 15.98
N MET A 159 4.81 -16.05 14.74
CA MET A 159 4.50 -17.00 13.68
C MET A 159 5.77 -17.54 13.02
N TRP A 160 6.74 -16.66 12.75
CA TRP A 160 8.02 -17.04 12.14
C TRP A 160 9.19 -16.58 13.02
N PRO A 161 9.53 -17.32 14.09
CA PRO A 161 10.54 -16.88 15.07
C PRO A 161 11.94 -16.64 14.49
N SER A 162 12.27 -17.32 13.40
CA SER A 162 13.56 -17.15 12.71
C SER A 162 13.50 -16.15 11.55
N PHE A 163 12.40 -15.40 11.39
CA PHE A 163 12.29 -14.42 10.33
C PHE A 163 13.07 -13.17 10.70
N SER A 164 14.09 -12.87 9.90
CA SER A 164 14.96 -11.71 10.07
C SER A 164 15.20 -11.09 8.70
N PRO A 165 14.34 -10.17 8.25
CA PRO A 165 14.54 -9.49 6.99
C PRO A 165 15.80 -8.61 7.07
N PRO A 166 16.65 -8.58 6.03
CA PRO A 166 17.80 -7.67 5.98
C PRO A 166 17.41 -6.19 6.04
N SER A 167 16.31 -5.82 5.38
CA SER A 167 15.91 -4.42 5.24
C SER A 167 14.39 -4.22 5.27
N ILE A 168 13.96 -3.03 5.70
CA ILE A 168 12.58 -2.56 5.65
C ILE A 168 12.52 -1.11 5.15
N SER A 169 11.82 -0.89 4.05
CA SER A 169 11.52 0.43 3.48
C SER A 169 10.15 0.89 3.97
N MET A 170 10.07 2.06 4.61
CA MET A 170 8.85 2.53 5.27
C MET A 170 8.69 4.05 5.27
N ASP A 171 7.51 4.56 5.66
CA ASP A 171 7.28 5.99 5.86
C ASP A 171 8.06 6.53 7.07
N PHE A 172 8.25 7.85 7.11
CA PHE A 172 8.95 8.61 8.14
C PHE A 172 8.14 8.76 9.44
N GLU A 173 7.78 7.63 10.05
CA GLU A 173 7.08 7.56 11.32
C GLU A 173 7.97 6.93 12.41
N LYS A 174 8.40 7.75 13.37
CA LYS A 174 9.35 7.31 14.39
C LYS A 174 8.84 6.14 15.24
N ALA A 175 7.53 6.10 15.52
CA ALA A 175 6.92 5.00 16.26
C ALA A 175 6.98 3.68 15.46
N ALA A 176 6.64 3.72 14.17
CA ALA A 176 6.70 2.54 13.30
C ALA A 176 8.14 2.06 13.08
N MET A 177 9.09 2.97 12.87
CA MET A 177 10.52 2.65 12.77
C MET A 177 11.04 2.00 14.06
N ASN A 178 10.69 2.55 15.23
CA ASN A 178 11.07 1.95 16.51
C ASN A 178 10.47 0.55 16.69
N ALA A 179 9.20 0.35 16.30
CA ALA A 179 8.56 -0.95 16.35
C ALA A 179 9.23 -1.97 15.43
N ALA A 180 9.62 -1.56 14.22
CA ALA A 180 10.36 -2.39 13.28
C ALA A 180 11.73 -2.80 13.85
N ALA A 181 12.51 -1.85 14.40
CA ALA A 181 13.80 -2.14 15.03
C ALA A 181 13.68 -3.07 16.25
N ALA A 182 12.60 -2.94 17.03
CA ALA A 182 12.35 -3.79 18.18
C ALA A 182 11.92 -5.21 17.76
N THR A 183 11.17 -5.33 16.67
CA THR A 183 10.63 -6.60 16.16
C THR A 183 11.65 -7.37 15.33
N PHE A 184 12.55 -6.68 14.62
CA PHE A 184 13.60 -7.31 13.81
C PHE A 184 14.98 -6.73 14.20
N PRO A 185 15.62 -7.29 15.25
CA PRO A 185 16.95 -6.83 15.65
C PRO A 185 17.94 -6.94 14.49
N GLY A 186 18.60 -5.84 14.15
CA GLY A 186 19.58 -5.77 13.06
C GLY A 186 19.00 -5.50 11.67
N VAL A 187 17.68 -5.27 11.54
CA VAL A 187 17.09 -4.82 10.27
C VAL A 187 17.61 -3.43 9.90
N GLU A 188 17.97 -3.24 8.63
CA GLU A 188 18.22 -1.92 8.10
C GLU A 188 16.91 -1.19 7.81
N ILE A 189 16.67 -0.08 8.51
CA ILE A 189 15.48 0.75 8.30
C ILE A 189 15.80 1.80 7.25
N TRP A 190 15.04 1.77 6.16
CA TRP A 190 15.17 2.70 5.07
C TRP A 190 13.92 3.58 4.98
N GLY A 191 14.15 4.88 4.92
CA GLY A 191 13.12 5.85 4.56
C GLY A 191 12.80 5.72 3.08
N CYS A 192 11.52 5.59 2.77
CA CYS A 192 11.05 5.51 1.41
C CYS A 192 11.16 6.87 0.69
N PHE A 193 11.84 6.92 -0.46
CA PHE A 193 12.03 8.16 -1.21
C PHE A 193 10.71 8.77 -1.70
N PHE A 194 9.73 7.94 -2.07
CA PHE A 194 8.38 8.40 -2.43
C PHE A 194 7.74 9.20 -1.27
N HIS A 195 7.86 8.68 -0.04
CA HIS A 195 7.38 9.35 1.16
C HIS A 195 8.16 10.63 1.47
N LEU A 196 9.47 10.66 1.20
CA LEU A 196 10.27 11.89 1.32
C LEU A 196 9.75 13.00 0.39
N VAL A 197 9.49 12.67 -0.87
CA VAL A 197 8.92 13.60 -1.86
C VAL A 197 7.51 14.03 -1.44
N ARG A 198 6.69 13.10 -0.94
CA ARG A 198 5.34 13.40 -0.42
C ARG A 198 5.40 14.36 0.76
N ASN A 199 6.33 14.17 1.68
CA ASN A 199 6.50 15.06 2.83
C ASN A 199 6.98 16.45 2.43
N MET A 200 7.87 16.57 1.44
CA MET A 200 8.21 17.87 0.85
C MET A 200 6.97 18.56 0.24
N LYS A 201 6.12 17.83 -0.50
CA LYS A 201 4.88 18.40 -1.04
C LYS A 201 3.89 18.83 0.06
N LYS A 202 3.81 18.10 1.18
CA LYS A 202 3.03 18.54 2.34
C LYS A 202 3.59 19.85 2.90
N GLN A 203 4.92 19.98 3.03
CA GLN A 203 5.53 21.22 3.48
C GLN A 203 5.26 22.38 2.51
N LEU A 204 5.37 22.16 1.19
CA LEU A 204 5.00 23.16 0.18
C LEU A 204 3.54 23.61 0.31
N PHE A 205 2.64 22.71 0.67
CA PHE A 205 1.23 23.06 0.92
C PHE A 205 1.06 23.91 2.17
N GLU A 206 1.73 23.54 3.26
CA GLU A 206 1.73 24.29 4.53
C GLU A 206 2.30 25.70 4.38
N GLU A 207 3.32 25.88 3.54
CA GLU A 207 3.92 27.18 3.21
C GLU A 207 3.18 27.94 2.11
N HIS A 208 2.03 27.43 1.64
CA HIS A 208 1.21 28.02 0.57
C HIS A 208 1.93 28.16 -0.80
N LEU A 209 2.92 27.30 -1.07
CA LEU A 209 3.73 27.31 -2.29
C LEU A 209 3.23 26.36 -3.39
N MET A 210 2.22 25.55 -3.12
CA MET A 210 1.72 24.54 -4.07
C MET A 210 1.25 25.13 -5.41
N THR A 211 0.61 26.30 -5.39
CA THR A 211 0.15 26.94 -6.63
C THR A 211 1.31 27.31 -7.56
N ILE A 212 2.41 27.83 -7.01
CA ILE A 212 3.62 28.16 -7.78
C ILE A 212 4.30 26.86 -8.23
N TYR A 213 4.42 25.87 -7.34
CA TYR A 213 4.97 24.56 -7.67
C TYR A 213 4.26 23.87 -8.84
N ASP A 214 2.94 23.97 -8.95
CA ASP A 214 2.17 23.33 -10.02
C ASP A 214 2.22 24.12 -11.35
N SER A 215 2.56 25.42 -11.32
CA SER A 215 2.50 26.31 -12.49
C SER A 215 3.87 26.73 -13.04
N ASP A 216 4.92 26.69 -12.22
CA ASP A 216 6.30 27.05 -12.60
C ASP A 216 7.22 25.81 -12.57
N PRO A 217 7.63 25.30 -13.75
CA PRO A 217 8.52 24.15 -13.85
C PRO A 217 9.91 24.36 -13.22
N ASP A 218 10.45 25.58 -13.27
CA ASP A 218 11.78 25.89 -12.73
C ASP A 218 11.73 25.95 -11.20
N PHE A 219 10.66 26.52 -10.65
CA PHE A 219 10.39 26.45 -9.21
C PHE A 219 10.20 25.00 -8.74
N ALA A 220 9.41 24.21 -9.47
CA ALA A 220 9.18 22.80 -9.17
C ALA A 220 10.49 21.99 -9.21
N LEU A 221 11.36 22.30 -10.17
CA LEU A 221 12.70 21.71 -10.26
C LEU A 221 13.57 22.12 -9.08
N ALA A 222 13.59 23.40 -8.71
CA ALA A 222 14.33 23.89 -7.55
C ALA A 222 13.88 23.22 -6.23
N ALA A 223 12.56 23.06 -6.03
CA ALA A 223 12.03 22.34 -4.88
C ALA A 223 12.46 20.86 -4.89
N LYS A 224 12.38 20.18 -6.05
CA LYS A 224 12.82 18.78 -6.19
C LYS A 224 14.33 18.61 -5.92
N LYS A 225 15.17 19.62 -6.17
CA LYS A 225 16.61 19.56 -5.84
C LYS A 225 16.84 19.36 -4.33
N ILE A 226 15.97 19.87 -3.46
CA ILE A 226 16.06 19.69 -2.00
C ILE A 226 16.01 18.20 -1.64
N VAL A 227 14.97 17.49 -2.08
CA VAL A 227 14.84 16.04 -1.82
C VAL A 227 15.84 15.21 -2.62
N SER A 228 16.40 15.73 -3.72
CA SER A 228 17.46 15.05 -4.48
C SER A 228 18.78 14.90 -3.71
N LEU A 229 18.95 15.62 -2.59
CA LEU A 229 20.07 15.41 -1.66
C LEU A 229 20.14 13.96 -1.16
N ALA A 230 19.04 13.20 -1.23
CA ALA A 230 19.04 11.77 -0.92
C ALA A 230 20.03 10.96 -1.79
N PHE A 231 20.36 11.44 -2.98
CA PHE A 231 21.28 10.78 -3.91
C PHE A 231 22.72 11.31 -3.80
N VAL A 232 23.00 12.23 -2.89
CA VAL A 232 24.36 12.74 -2.65
C VAL A 232 25.10 11.77 -1.73
N PRO A 233 26.38 11.44 -2.02
CA PRO A 233 27.21 10.67 -1.09
C PRO A 233 27.24 11.33 0.30
N PRO A 234 27.08 10.58 1.40
CA PRO A 234 27.04 11.14 2.76
C PRO A 234 28.21 12.06 3.08
N GLU A 235 29.41 11.78 2.57
CA GLU A 235 30.64 12.56 2.73
C GLU A 235 30.63 13.92 2.04
N HIS A 236 29.73 14.13 1.08
CA HIS A 236 29.57 15.38 0.33
C HIS A 236 28.26 16.10 0.64
N LEU A 237 27.45 15.56 1.53
CA LEU A 237 26.11 16.02 1.79
C LEU A 237 26.07 17.47 2.32
N ASP A 238 26.99 17.82 3.22
CA ASP A 238 27.08 19.17 3.78
C ASP A 238 27.43 20.20 2.71
N THR A 239 28.48 19.95 1.93
CA THR A 239 28.89 20.81 0.83
C THR A 239 27.77 20.96 -0.21
N ALA A 240 27.08 19.88 -0.57
CA ALA A 240 25.98 19.92 -1.52
C ALA A 240 24.79 20.73 -1.00
N ALA A 241 24.42 20.56 0.28
CA ALA A 241 23.35 21.31 0.91
C ALA A 241 23.66 22.81 0.98
N GLU A 242 24.90 23.19 1.32
CA GLU A 242 25.34 24.59 1.34
C GLU A 242 25.32 25.24 -0.05
N LEU A 243 25.80 24.53 -1.08
CA LEU A 243 25.78 25.02 -2.46
C LEU A 243 24.33 25.16 -2.97
N LEU A 244 23.46 24.20 -2.64
CA LEU A 244 22.06 24.25 -2.99
C LEU A 244 21.39 25.46 -2.32
N TRP A 245 21.63 25.69 -1.03
CA TRP A 245 21.07 26.82 -0.29
C TRP A 245 21.34 28.16 -0.97
N ARG A 246 22.56 28.39 -1.46
CA ARG A 246 22.96 29.64 -2.13
C ARG A 246 22.27 29.87 -3.48
N GLN A 247 21.75 28.82 -4.10
CA GLN A 247 21.13 28.87 -5.42
C GLN A 247 19.61 28.71 -5.36
N LEU A 248 19.05 28.39 -4.19
CA LEU A 248 17.62 28.22 -4.02
C LEU A 248 16.91 29.59 -4.13
N PRO A 249 15.76 29.66 -4.82
CA PRO A 249 14.85 30.79 -4.69
C PRO A 249 14.53 31.08 -3.23
N GLN A 250 14.42 32.36 -2.86
CA GLN A 250 14.18 32.79 -1.48
C GLN A 250 12.88 32.17 -0.92
N GLU A 251 11.89 31.99 -1.77
CA GLU A 251 10.60 31.38 -1.45
C GLU A 251 10.72 29.92 -0.99
N LEU A 252 11.81 29.22 -1.34
CA LEU A 252 12.08 27.84 -0.91
C LEU A 252 12.94 27.74 0.36
N GLU A 253 13.39 28.86 0.93
CA GLU A 253 14.11 28.86 2.21
C GLU A 253 13.36 28.10 3.31
N PRO A 254 12.03 28.28 3.52
CA PRO A 254 11.29 27.53 4.55
C PRO A 254 11.32 26.01 4.34
N ILE A 255 11.32 25.57 3.08
CA ILE A 255 11.37 24.14 2.72
C ILE A 255 12.76 23.58 3.01
N MET A 256 13.81 24.33 2.69
CA MET A 256 15.18 23.90 2.97
C MET A 256 15.47 23.93 4.49
N ASP A 257 14.93 24.90 5.23
CA ASP A 257 14.98 24.97 6.70
C ASP A 257 14.29 23.77 7.36
N TRP A 258 13.11 23.40 6.86
CA TRP A 258 12.39 22.20 7.26
C TRP A 258 13.22 20.94 6.99
N PHE A 259 13.81 20.85 5.79
CA PHE A 259 14.62 19.71 5.40
C PHE A 259 15.88 19.59 6.28
N GLU A 260 16.57 20.71 6.55
CA GLU A 260 17.74 20.72 7.42
C GLU A 260 17.37 20.25 8.83
N ARG A 261 16.31 20.80 9.43
CA ARG A 261 15.87 20.41 10.77
C ARG A 261 15.47 18.94 10.86
N THR A 262 14.85 18.40 9.81
CA THR A 262 14.24 17.07 9.83
C THR A 262 15.22 15.96 9.45
N TYR A 263 16.09 16.22 8.46
CA TYR A 263 16.89 15.20 7.77
C TYR A 263 18.40 15.41 7.86
N LEU A 264 18.90 16.65 7.82
CA LEU A 264 20.34 16.94 7.90
C LEU A 264 20.84 17.09 9.34
N GLY A 265 20.04 17.74 10.19
CA GLY A 265 20.42 18.19 11.52
C GLY A 265 21.06 19.58 11.50
N ARG A 266 20.64 20.48 12.39
CA ARG A 266 21.16 21.86 12.44
C ARG A 266 22.59 21.94 12.96
N TRP A 267 23.38 22.87 12.46
CA TRP A 267 24.68 23.20 13.04
C TRP A 267 24.57 23.61 14.52
N ASN A 268 25.52 23.17 15.31
CA ASN A 268 25.73 23.57 16.70
C ASN A 268 26.86 24.63 16.77
N ARG A 269 26.92 25.36 17.89
CA ARG A 269 27.93 26.40 18.11
C ARG A 269 29.37 25.87 18.18
N SER A 270 29.55 24.56 18.32
CA SER A 270 30.84 23.87 18.39
C SER A 270 31.31 23.30 17.04
N GLY A 271 30.62 23.61 15.94
CA GLY A 271 31.06 23.21 14.59
C GLY A 271 30.67 21.78 14.17
N GLY A 272 29.67 21.16 14.81
CA GLY A 272 29.09 19.88 14.40
C GLY A 272 27.58 19.98 14.18
N ARG A 273 26.93 18.95 13.64
CA ARG A 273 25.46 18.90 13.49
C ARG A 273 24.77 18.31 14.72
N ARG A 274 23.61 18.85 15.07
CA ARG A 274 22.66 18.22 16.00
C ARG A 274 22.06 16.98 15.34
N PRO A 275 21.70 15.93 16.10
CA PRO A 275 21.00 14.78 15.54
C PRO A 275 19.73 15.20 14.82
N ALA A 276 19.59 14.81 13.55
CA ALA A 276 18.37 14.97 12.79
C ALA A 276 17.24 14.10 13.36
N ARG A 277 15.99 14.44 13.07
CA ARG A 277 14.84 13.59 13.44
C ARG A 277 14.94 12.22 12.75
N PHE A 278 15.35 12.23 11.48
CA PHE A 278 15.67 11.06 10.69
C PHE A 278 17.09 11.24 10.12
N PRO A 279 18.09 10.47 10.59
CA PRO A 279 19.47 10.66 10.18
C PRO A 279 19.70 10.16 8.74
N SER A 280 20.78 10.63 8.10
CA SER A 280 21.06 10.35 6.67
C SER A 280 21.17 8.88 6.32
N GLN A 281 21.58 8.04 7.27
CA GLN A 281 21.59 6.58 7.12
C GLN A 281 20.21 5.99 6.82
N VAL A 282 19.14 6.66 7.25
CA VAL A 282 17.76 6.22 7.00
C VAL A 282 17.26 6.71 5.64
N TRP A 283 17.44 7.99 5.31
CA TRP A 283 16.80 8.59 4.12
C TRP A 283 17.69 8.70 2.89
N SER A 284 19.01 8.54 3.01
CA SER A 284 19.88 8.51 1.85
C SER A 284 19.53 7.32 0.95
N ALA A 285 19.44 7.58 -0.35
CA ALA A 285 19.23 6.60 -1.40
C ALA A 285 20.52 6.31 -2.17
N TYR A 286 21.63 6.99 -1.87
CA TYR A 286 22.88 6.89 -2.63
C TYR A 286 23.38 5.45 -2.75
N GLN A 287 23.65 4.78 -1.62
CA GLN A 287 24.15 3.41 -1.62
C GLN A 287 23.14 2.43 -2.26
N ARG A 288 21.84 2.62 -1.99
CA ARG A 288 20.75 1.79 -2.55
C ARG A 288 20.67 1.88 -4.07
N THR A 289 20.83 3.09 -4.61
CA THR A 289 20.83 3.34 -6.05
C THR A 289 22.03 2.67 -6.72
N LEU A 290 23.21 2.71 -6.09
CA LEU A 290 24.41 2.05 -6.61
C LEU A 290 24.31 0.53 -6.62
N VAL A 291 23.64 -0.05 -5.62
CA VAL A 291 23.44 -1.51 -5.48
C VAL A 291 22.29 -2.01 -6.37
N GLY A 292 21.52 -1.12 -7.00
CA GLY A 292 20.42 -1.48 -7.90
C GLY A 292 19.18 -2.00 -7.17
N SER A 293 19.03 -1.73 -5.88
CA SER A 293 17.88 -2.14 -5.05
C SER A 293 16.66 -1.22 -5.20
N ASP A 294 16.63 -0.36 -6.24
CA ASP A 294 15.61 0.69 -6.45
C ASP A 294 14.28 0.14 -7.01
N SER A 295 13.93 -1.12 -6.69
CA SER A 295 12.55 -1.62 -6.83
C SER A 295 11.57 -0.83 -5.93
N ASP A 296 12.09 -0.14 -4.90
CA ASP A 296 11.38 0.78 -4.00
C ASP A 296 10.46 1.81 -4.70
N LYS A 297 10.83 2.34 -5.87
CA LYS A 297 10.02 3.37 -6.57
C LYS A 297 8.75 2.81 -7.22
N GLN A 298 8.83 1.64 -7.86
CA GLN A 298 7.66 1.05 -8.54
C GLN A 298 6.72 0.34 -7.56
N LEU A 299 7.26 -0.30 -6.51
CA LEU A 299 6.49 -1.18 -5.63
C LEU A 299 5.61 -0.39 -4.64
N VAL A 300 6.12 0.73 -4.10
CA VAL A 300 5.33 1.62 -3.24
C VAL A 300 4.32 2.45 -4.05
N GLU A 301 4.69 2.89 -5.27
CA GLU A 301 3.73 3.52 -6.18
C GLU A 301 2.57 2.58 -6.56
N ALA A 302 2.83 1.28 -6.75
CA ALA A 302 1.80 0.30 -7.10
C ALA A 302 0.84 0.01 -5.93
N ALA A 303 1.30 0.08 -4.67
CA ALA A 303 0.44 -0.10 -3.49
C ALA A 303 -0.45 1.12 -3.20
N HIS A 304 -0.06 2.31 -3.67
CA HIS A 304 -0.82 3.56 -3.49
C HIS A 304 -1.76 3.92 -4.66
N ARG A 305 -1.76 3.16 -5.76
CA ARG A 305 -2.69 3.33 -6.90
C ARG A 305 -3.94 2.47 -6.73
#